data_AF-A0A1S8AWU9-F1
#
_entry.id   AF-A0A1S8AWU9-F1
#
_cell.length_a   1.000
_cell.length_b   1.000
_cell.length_c   1.000
_cell.angle_alpha   90.00
_cell.angle_beta   90.00
_cell.angle_gamma   90.00
#
_symmetry.space_group_name_H-M   'P 1'
#
loop_
_entity.id
_entity.type
_entity.pdbx_description
1 polymer ?
#
loop_
_entity_poly.entity_id
_entity_poly.type
_entity_poly.pdbx_seq_one_letter_code
_entity_poly.pdbx_strand_id
1 'polypeptide(L)'
;MSSDDESTGSGPEPPATDETGPLEPTAASESLVLTYAAPFFGVVLIAVGLPLAIVGGYVVVQDGIGLCGAPTISATPTDEYEGALATIETLPAEDVSAAERAALEEAIDSPLREATVDGEVTNRAALLEGAIVEYEGQDYYVQITSQNSCLEVAPLLFPIGAIAILVGIAGVLTPPIYRKMAGFEERVGRDRSD
;
A
#
# COMPACT_ATOMS: atom_id res chain seq x y z
N MET A 1 -53.14 -13.07 -57.23
CA MET A 1 -54.60 -13.23 -57.25
C MET A 1 -54.86 -14.67 -56.84
N SER A 2 -55.33 -15.05 -55.64
CA SER A 2 -55.93 -14.39 -54.46
C SER A 2 -55.44 -15.20 -53.22
N SER A 3 -55.14 -14.72 -52.02
CA SER A 3 -55.82 -13.82 -51.06
C SER A 3 -57.17 -14.35 -50.55
N ASP A 4 -57.14 -14.94 -49.35
CA ASP A 4 -58.18 -15.03 -48.28
C ASP A 4 -57.42 -15.67 -47.08
N ASP A 5 -56.94 -14.98 -46.04
CA ASP A 5 -57.57 -14.16 -44.99
C ASP A 5 -58.40 -14.98 -43.97
N GLU A 6 -57.79 -15.29 -42.81
CA GLU A 6 -58.55 -15.44 -41.57
C GLU A 6 -57.72 -14.93 -40.39
N SER A 7 -58.07 -13.72 -39.96
CA SER A 7 -57.64 -13.08 -38.73
C SER A 7 -58.62 -13.46 -37.60
N THR A 8 -58.12 -14.05 -36.52
CA THR A 8 -58.79 -14.00 -35.21
C THR A 8 -57.75 -13.67 -34.14
N GLY A 9 -57.73 -12.40 -33.75
CA GLY A 9 -57.08 -11.97 -32.52
C GLY A 9 -57.87 -12.41 -31.30
N SER A 10 -57.15 -12.80 -30.25
CA SER A 10 -57.54 -12.61 -28.85
C SER A 10 -56.29 -12.82 -28.00
N GLY A 11 -55.79 -11.74 -27.39
CA GLY A 11 -54.89 -11.83 -26.24
C GLY A 11 -55.61 -12.47 -25.05
N PRO A 12 -54.84 -12.84 -24.02
CA PRO A 12 -54.68 -11.87 -22.95
C PRO A 12 -53.22 -11.69 -22.50
N GLU A 13 -52.87 -10.46 -22.13
CA GLU A 13 -51.71 -10.09 -21.32
C GLU A 13 -51.84 -10.63 -19.86
N PRO A 14 -50.77 -10.59 -19.04
CA PRO A 14 -50.28 -11.68 -18.19
C PRO A 14 -50.82 -11.62 -16.75
N PRO A 15 -50.58 -12.64 -15.91
CA PRO A 15 -50.42 -12.40 -14.49
C PRO A 15 -48.95 -12.07 -14.17
N ALA A 16 -48.73 -10.84 -13.74
CA ALA A 16 -47.66 -10.51 -12.81
C ALA A 16 -48.06 -11.04 -11.42
N THR A 17 -47.41 -12.11 -10.95
CA THR A 17 -47.30 -12.61 -9.56
C THR A 17 -46.30 -13.78 -9.66
N ASP A 18 -45.20 -13.91 -8.94
CA ASP A 18 -44.94 -13.55 -7.56
C ASP A 18 -43.41 -13.53 -7.37
N GLU A 19 -42.84 -12.37 -7.03
CA GLU A 19 -41.61 -12.34 -6.25
C GLU A 19 -41.95 -12.89 -4.87
N THR A 20 -41.52 -14.12 -4.52
CA THR A 20 -41.22 -14.60 -3.14
C THR A 20 -41.09 -16.14 -3.06
N GLY A 21 -40.51 -16.79 -4.07
CA GLY A 21 -39.99 -18.17 -3.93
C GLY A 21 -38.52 -18.13 -3.46
N PRO A 22 -38.03 -19.10 -2.67
CA PRO A 22 -36.62 -19.18 -2.32
C PRO A 22 -35.78 -19.12 -3.60
N LEU A 23 -34.81 -18.20 -3.67
CA LEU A 23 -33.86 -18.11 -4.78
C LEU A 23 -33.01 -19.39 -4.78
N GLU A 24 -33.53 -20.48 -5.34
CA GLU A 24 -32.73 -21.67 -5.61
C GLU A 24 -31.63 -21.26 -6.58
N PRO A 25 -30.34 -21.35 -6.20
CA PRO A 25 -29.25 -21.01 -7.10
C PRO A 25 -29.34 -21.97 -8.29
N THR A 26 -29.69 -21.47 -9.47
CA THR A 26 -29.66 -22.32 -10.67
C THR A 26 -28.22 -22.80 -10.87
N ALA A 27 -28.02 -24.08 -11.17
CA ALA A 27 -26.68 -24.68 -11.37
C ALA A 27 -25.79 -23.90 -12.37
N ALA A 28 -26.40 -23.10 -13.25
CA ALA A 28 -25.72 -22.16 -14.15
C ALA A 28 -25.05 -20.99 -13.41
N SER A 29 -25.72 -20.39 -12.42
CA SER A 29 -25.18 -19.31 -11.59
C SER A 29 -24.03 -19.81 -10.71
N GLU A 30 -24.18 -21.00 -10.14
CA GLU A 30 -23.15 -21.64 -9.31
C GLU A 30 -21.92 -22.01 -10.14
N SER A 31 -22.13 -22.51 -11.37
CA SER A 31 -21.08 -22.77 -12.35
C SER A 31 -20.33 -21.50 -12.78
N LEU A 32 -21.04 -20.38 -12.99
CA LEU A 32 -20.42 -19.11 -13.37
C LEU A 32 -19.60 -18.51 -12.22
N VAL A 33 -20.14 -18.55 -11.00
CA VAL A 33 -19.44 -18.10 -9.80
C VAL A 33 -18.17 -18.92 -9.55
N LEU A 34 -18.26 -20.25 -9.60
CA LEU A 34 -17.10 -21.13 -9.37
C LEU A 34 -16.08 -21.08 -10.51
N THR A 35 -16.50 -20.86 -11.75
CA THR A 35 -15.58 -20.89 -12.90
C THR A 35 -14.89 -19.55 -13.14
N TYR A 36 -15.58 -18.42 -12.88
CA TYR A 36 -15.08 -17.10 -13.26
C TYR A 36 -14.97 -16.15 -12.07
N ALA A 37 -15.99 -16.04 -11.23
CA ALA A 37 -15.99 -15.04 -10.15
C ALA A 37 -14.97 -15.40 -9.05
N ALA A 38 -15.01 -16.62 -8.52
CA ALA A 38 -14.10 -17.08 -7.46
C ALA A 38 -12.61 -16.94 -7.81
N PRO A 39 -12.13 -17.42 -8.98
CA PRO A 39 -10.73 -17.24 -9.35
C PRO A 39 -10.38 -15.78 -9.65
N PHE A 40 -11.30 -15.00 -10.25
CA PHE A 40 -11.07 -13.58 -10.49
C PHE A 40 -10.86 -12.80 -9.19
N PHE A 41 -11.79 -12.94 -8.24
CA PHE A 41 -11.65 -12.32 -6.91
C PHE A 41 -10.41 -12.85 -6.18
N GLY A 42 -10.08 -14.12 -6.37
CA GLY A 42 -8.87 -14.71 -5.81
C GLY A 42 -7.60 -14.01 -6.29
N VAL A 43 -7.47 -13.78 -7.60
CA VAL A 43 -6.33 -13.05 -8.19
C VAL A 43 -6.31 -11.59 -7.73
N VAL A 44 -7.46 -10.91 -7.69
CA VAL A 44 -7.56 -9.52 -7.21
C VAL A 44 -7.09 -9.40 -5.75
N LEU A 45 -7.52 -10.32 -4.89
CA LEU A 45 -7.11 -10.34 -3.48
C LEU A 45 -5.61 -10.59 -3.32
N ILE A 46 -5.02 -11.48 -4.11
CA ILE A 46 -3.56 -11.68 -4.12
C ILE A 46 -2.84 -10.41 -4.59
N ALA A 47 -3.34 -9.79 -5.68
CA ALA A 47 -2.73 -8.60 -6.26
C ALA A 47 -2.74 -7.39 -5.32
N VAL A 48 -3.80 -7.21 -4.54
CA VAL A 48 -3.89 -6.15 -3.52
C VAL A 48 -3.16 -6.56 -2.24
N GLY A 49 -3.19 -7.83 -1.86
CA GLY A 49 -2.57 -8.33 -0.64
C GLY A 49 -1.04 -8.27 -0.66
N LEU A 50 -0.41 -8.50 -1.82
CA LEU A 50 1.05 -8.42 -1.97
C LEU A 50 1.65 -7.05 -1.60
N PRO A 51 1.24 -5.92 -2.22
CA PRO A 51 1.77 -4.61 -1.85
C PRO A 51 1.46 -4.27 -0.40
N LEU A 52 0.28 -4.62 0.11
CA LEU A 52 -0.08 -4.43 1.53
C LEU A 52 0.84 -5.20 2.48
N ALA A 53 1.15 -6.45 2.16
CA ALA A 53 2.04 -7.28 2.95
C ALA A 53 3.49 -6.78 2.89
N ILE A 54 3.97 -6.35 1.72
CA ILE A 54 5.33 -5.80 1.57
C ILE A 54 5.46 -4.51 2.38
N VAL A 55 4.55 -3.56 2.17
CA VAL A 55 4.58 -2.27 2.87
C VAL A 55 4.40 -2.44 4.37
N GLY A 56 3.42 -3.23 4.80
CA GLY A 56 3.20 -3.50 6.22
C GLY A 56 4.36 -4.26 6.88
N GLY A 57 4.99 -5.20 6.17
CA GLY A 57 6.16 -5.92 6.67
C GLY A 57 7.36 -4.99 6.85
N TYR A 58 7.52 -4.00 5.97
CA TYR A 58 8.58 -3.00 6.08
C TYR A 58 8.43 -2.16 7.36
N VAL A 59 7.22 -1.77 7.74
CA VAL A 59 6.96 -1.02 8.98
C VAL A 59 7.40 -1.80 10.23
N VAL A 60 7.07 -3.09 10.30
CA VAL A 60 7.42 -3.94 11.47
C VAL A 60 8.94 -4.12 11.59
N VAL A 61 9.63 -4.21 10.46
CA VAL A 61 11.08 -4.40 10.42
C VAL A 61 11.82 -3.07 10.66
N GLN A 62 11.31 -1.95 10.16
CA GLN A 62 11.92 -0.62 10.36
C GLN A 62 12.00 -0.22 11.83
N ASP A 63 10.95 -0.50 12.62
CA ASP A 63 10.90 -0.18 14.05
C ASP A 63 11.98 -0.94 14.86
N GLY A 64 12.39 -2.12 14.38
CA GLY A 64 13.39 -2.97 15.03
C GLY A 64 14.86 -2.65 14.69
N ILE A 65 15.12 -1.88 13.62
CA ILE A 65 16.50 -1.61 13.14
C ILE A 65 16.92 -0.15 13.43
N GLY A 66 16.06 0.68 14.01
CA GLY A 66 16.39 2.09 14.31
C GLY A 66 16.59 2.96 13.07
N LEU A 67 16.21 2.45 11.89
CA LEU A 67 16.22 3.18 10.61
C LEU A 67 15.06 4.19 10.52
N CYS A 68 14.14 4.09 11.46
CA CYS A 68 13.14 5.10 11.79
C CYS A 68 13.76 6.06 12.80
N GLY A 69 14.61 6.96 12.30
CA GLY A 69 15.56 7.69 13.11
C GLY A 69 15.44 9.20 12.98
N ALA A 70 16.09 9.86 13.95
CA ALA A 70 16.43 11.27 13.91
C ALA A 70 16.90 11.71 12.50
N PRO A 71 16.44 12.88 12.01
CA PRO A 71 16.83 13.36 10.70
C PRO A 71 18.34 13.63 10.66
N THR A 72 18.97 13.36 9.52
CA THR A 72 20.38 13.70 9.31
C THR A 72 20.46 15.09 8.69
N ILE A 73 21.28 15.96 9.27
CA ILE A 73 21.62 17.26 8.72
C ILE A 73 23.02 17.22 8.11
N SER A 74 23.22 17.98 7.04
CA SER A 74 24.54 18.31 6.53
C SER A 74 24.91 19.73 6.89
N ALA A 75 26.21 20.00 7.03
CA ALA A 75 26.74 21.32 7.32
C ALA A 75 27.85 21.65 6.31
N THR A 76 27.53 22.52 5.35
CA THR A 76 28.51 22.97 4.35
C THR A 76 28.88 24.43 4.62
N PRO A 77 30.17 24.77 4.76
CA PRO A 77 30.58 26.17 4.81
C PRO A 77 30.01 26.96 3.62
N THR A 78 29.48 28.15 3.86
CA THR A 78 28.84 28.95 2.80
C THR A 78 29.78 29.36 1.68
N ASP A 79 31.08 29.48 1.94
CA ASP A 79 32.12 29.74 0.93
C ASP A 79 32.38 28.55 0.01
N GLU A 80 32.08 27.34 0.47
CA GLU A 80 32.15 26.10 -0.31
C GLU A 80 30.81 25.72 -0.96
N TYR A 81 29.72 26.43 -0.64
CA TYR A 81 28.41 26.17 -1.22
C TYR A 81 28.28 26.79 -2.62
N GLU A 82 28.06 25.95 -3.63
CA GLU A 82 28.00 26.38 -5.04
C GLU A 82 26.64 26.99 -5.46
N GLY A 83 25.65 27.01 -4.55
CA GLY A 83 24.29 27.49 -4.83
C GLY A 83 24.05 28.98 -4.54
N ALA A 84 22.80 29.42 -4.71
CA ALA A 84 22.41 30.82 -4.53
C ALA A 84 22.06 31.12 -3.06
N LEU A 85 23.04 31.58 -2.27
CA LEU A 85 22.84 31.93 -0.85
C LEU A 85 21.84 33.07 -0.62
N ALA A 86 21.67 33.99 -1.58
CA ALA A 86 20.84 35.19 -1.42
C ALA A 86 19.34 34.92 -1.25
N THR A 87 18.88 33.71 -1.59
CA THR A 87 17.49 33.28 -1.45
C THR A 87 17.27 32.35 -0.27
N ILE A 88 18.33 31.99 0.46
CA ILE A 88 18.30 31.03 1.55
C ILE A 88 17.99 31.79 2.84
N GLU A 89 17.07 31.26 3.63
CA GLU A 89 16.71 31.83 4.93
C GLU A 89 17.90 31.72 5.89
N THR A 90 18.16 32.79 6.65
CA THR A 90 19.14 32.76 7.73
C THR A 90 18.43 32.46 9.03
N LEU A 91 18.81 31.36 9.68
CA LEU A 91 18.29 30.96 10.96
C LEU A 91 19.23 31.46 12.06
N PRO A 92 18.77 32.33 12.98
CA PRO A 92 19.63 32.88 14.00
C PRO A 92 20.01 31.80 15.03
N ALA A 93 21.21 31.91 15.59
CA ALA A 93 21.77 30.87 16.45
C ALA A 93 20.92 30.62 17.72
N GLU A 94 20.19 31.62 18.21
CA GLU A 94 19.26 31.50 19.33
C GLU A 94 18.02 30.64 19.05
N ASP A 95 17.60 30.57 17.79
CA ASP A 95 16.42 29.80 17.39
C ASP A 95 16.77 28.32 17.14
N VAL A 96 18.06 27.99 17.01
CA VAL A 96 18.55 26.62 16.89
C VAL A 96 18.42 25.90 18.24
N SER A 97 17.68 24.80 18.24
CA SER A 97 17.48 23.97 19.43
C SER A 97 18.81 23.33 19.89
N ALA A 98 18.84 22.85 21.13
CA ALA A 98 20.04 22.17 21.65
C ALA A 98 20.42 20.92 20.84
N ALA A 99 19.43 20.16 20.38
CA ALA A 99 19.65 18.96 19.56
C ALA A 99 20.20 19.31 18.17
N GLU A 100 19.62 20.31 17.50
CA GLU A 100 20.10 20.78 16.19
C GLU A 100 21.52 21.36 16.27
N ARG A 101 21.85 22.08 17.35
CA ARG A 101 23.19 22.63 17.56
C ARG A 101 24.23 21.54 17.79
N ALA A 102 23.92 20.54 18.60
CA ALA A 102 24.81 19.41 18.83
C ALA A 102 25.09 18.64 17.53
N ALA A 103 24.04 18.42 16.73
CA ALA A 103 24.19 17.80 15.41
C ALA A 103 24.97 18.68 14.44
N LEU A 104 24.81 20.00 14.49
CA LEU A 104 25.58 20.91 13.63
C LEU A 104 27.07 20.83 13.95
N GLU A 105 27.43 20.86 15.24
CA GLU A 105 28.80 20.71 15.70
C GLU A 105 29.40 19.36 15.26
N GLU A 106 28.66 18.27 15.45
CA GLU A 106 29.08 16.95 14.98
C GLU A 106 29.21 16.87 13.45
N ALA A 107 28.30 17.50 12.71
CA ALA A 107 28.34 17.54 11.26
C ALA A 107 29.59 18.30 10.78
N ILE A 108 29.95 19.42 11.42
CA ILE A 108 31.15 20.18 11.09
C ILE A 108 32.43 19.34 11.31
N ASP A 109 32.49 18.58 12.40
CA ASP A 109 33.63 17.72 12.73
C ASP A 109 33.66 16.41 11.91
N SER A 110 32.55 16.06 11.26
CA SER A 110 32.41 14.84 10.47
C SER A 110 33.11 14.94 9.12
N PRO A 111 33.91 13.94 8.70
CA PRO A 111 34.49 13.91 7.36
C PRO A 111 33.45 13.91 6.23
N LEU A 112 32.23 13.43 6.52
CA LEU A 112 31.11 13.41 5.59
C LEU A 112 30.29 14.70 5.62
N ARG A 113 30.59 15.61 6.56
CA ARG A 113 29.81 16.82 6.82
C ARG A 113 28.36 16.57 7.19
N GLU A 114 28.09 15.43 7.80
CA GLU A 114 26.75 14.96 8.15
C GLU A 114 26.71 14.44 9.57
N ALA A 115 25.60 14.69 10.26
CA ALA A 115 25.30 14.15 11.58
C ALA A 115 23.79 13.99 11.81
N THR A 116 23.44 13.11 12.74
CA THR A 116 22.05 12.78 13.07
C THR A 116 21.56 13.66 14.23
N VAL A 117 20.34 14.20 14.13
CA VAL A 117 19.77 15.09 15.15
C VAL A 117 19.08 14.31 16.25
N ASP A 118 19.80 13.99 17.32
CA ASP A 118 19.25 13.28 18.49
C ASP A 118 18.32 14.17 19.33
N GLY A 119 17.05 14.27 18.90
CA GLY A 119 16.01 15.01 19.61
C GLY A 119 14.90 15.53 18.71
N GLU A 120 14.11 16.45 19.26
CA GLU A 120 13.06 17.13 18.50
C GLU A 120 13.66 18.25 17.64
N VAL A 121 13.29 18.28 16.36
CA VAL A 121 13.75 19.29 15.39
C VAL A 121 12.73 20.41 15.34
N THR A 122 13.08 21.54 15.95
CA THR A 122 12.18 22.70 16.08
C THR A 122 12.06 23.45 14.75
N ASN A 123 13.16 23.56 14.00
CA ASN A 123 13.27 24.34 12.77
C ASN A 123 13.16 23.46 11.52
N ARG A 124 12.36 22.38 11.61
CA ARG A 124 12.26 21.37 10.54
C ARG A 124 11.95 21.98 9.18
N ALA A 125 11.02 22.93 9.11
CA ALA A 125 10.65 23.55 7.83
C ALA A 125 11.84 24.29 7.18
N ALA A 126 12.51 25.16 7.94
CA ALA A 126 13.68 25.91 7.46
C ALA A 126 14.83 24.97 7.06
N LEU A 127 15.13 23.95 7.87
CA LEU A 127 16.21 23.00 7.58
C LEU A 127 15.89 22.05 6.42
N LEU A 128 14.62 21.83 6.07
CA LEU A 128 14.23 21.05 4.88
C LEU A 128 14.52 21.81 3.58
N GLU A 129 14.22 23.11 3.57
CA GLU A 129 14.51 24.00 2.44
C GLU A 129 16.00 24.36 2.38
N GLY A 130 16.68 24.24 3.52
CA GLY A 130 18.06 24.64 3.75
C GLY A 130 18.09 26.04 4.36
N ALA A 131 18.90 26.21 5.39
CA ALA A 131 19.05 27.47 6.11
C ALA A 131 20.52 27.79 6.34
N ILE A 132 20.86 29.07 6.42
CA ILE A 132 22.19 29.53 6.84
C ILE A 132 22.16 29.67 8.36
N VAL A 133 23.09 29.00 9.05
CA VAL A 133 23.26 29.07 10.49
C VAL A 133 24.65 29.60 10.81
N GLU A 134 24.72 30.62 11.64
CA GLU A 134 26.01 31.13 12.15
C GLU A 134 26.48 30.25 13.32
N TYR A 135 27.70 29.70 13.21
CA TYR A 135 28.37 28.95 14.26
C TYR A 135 29.81 29.45 14.41
N GLU A 136 30.18 29.88 15.63
CA GLU A 136 31.50 30.44 15.94
C GLU A 136 31.98 31.58 14.99
N GLY A 137 31.04 32.38 14.48
CA GLY A 137 31.33 33.49 13.56
C GLY A 137 31.59 33.06 12.12
N GLN A 138 31.24 31.82 11.76
CA GLN A 138 31.24 31.31 10.39
C GLN A 138 29.83 30.88 10.00
N ASP A 139 29.46 31.17 8.75
CA ASP A 139 28.14 30.83 8.21
C ASP A 139 28.18 29.46 7.54
N TYR A 140 27.31 28.56 7.99
CA TYR A 140 27.13 27.23 7.43
C TYR A 140 25.77 27.10 6.75
N TYR A 141 25.75 26.59 5.53
CA TYR A 141 24.54 26.09 4.90
C TYR A 141 24.18 24.72 5.50
N VAL A 142 23.06 24.68 6.20
CA VAL A 142 22.56 23.49 6.89
C VAL A 142 21.28 23.01 6.22
N GLN A 143 21.25 21.72 5.88
CA GLN A 143 20.08 21.11 5.26
C GLN A 143 19.84 19.70 5.80
N ILE A 144 18.57 19.30 5.97
CA ILE A 144 18.21 17.90 6.20
C ILE A 144 18.43 17.11 4.90
N THR A 145 19.48 16.30 4.84
CA THR A 145 19.83 15.48 3.67
C THR A 145 19.07 14.15 3.63
N SER A 146 18.78 13.60 4.80
CA SER A 146 17.95 12.40 4.94
C SER A 146 16.83 12.66 5.93
N GLN A 147 15.62 12.75 5.40
CA GLN A 147 14.45 12.39 6.17
C GLN A 147 14.44 10.87 6.20
N ASN A 148 14.89 10.27 7.30
CA ASN A 148 14.51 8.90 7.64
C ASN A 148 13.00 8.90 7.92
N SER A 149 12.18 9.19 6.91
CA SER A 149 10.74 9.27 7.01
C SER A 149 10.23 7.85 7.14
N CYS A 150 9.84 7.50 8.36
CA CYS A 150 9.10 6.29 8.61
C CYS A 150 7.89 6.25 7.70
N LEU A 151 7.69 5.12 7.06
CA LEU A 151 6.44 4.84 6.37
C LEU A 151 5.35 4.81 7.45
N GLU A 152 4.56 5.88 7.54
CA GLU A 152 3.46 6.02 8.49
C GLU A 152 2.25 5.24 7.95
N VAL A 153 2.35 3.92 8.01
CA VAL A 153 1.32 2.99 7.53
C VAL A 153 0.97 2.07 8.69
N ALA A 154 -0.33 1.79 8.84
CA ALA A 154 -0.79 0.98 9.96
C ALA A 154 -0.10 -0.40 9.93
N PRO A 155 0.51 -0.87 11.04
CA PRO A 155 1.17 -2.18 11.09
C PRO A 155 0.20 -3.33 10.80
N LEU A 156 -1.11 -3.08 10.91
CA LEU A 156 -2.17 -4.01 10.55
C LEU A 156 -2.26 -4.29 9.04
N LEU A 157 -1.63 -3.50 8.18
CA LEU A 157 -1.61 -3.76 6.73
C LEU A 157 -0.87 -5.06 6.39
N PHE A 158 0.14 -5.45 7.18
CA PHE A 158 0.82 -6.73 7.01
C PHE A 158 -0.14 -7.91 7.20
N PRO A 159 -0.81 -8.09 8.37
CA PRO A 159 -1.73 -9.21 8.56
C PRO A 159 -2.93 -9.14 7.61
N ILE A 160 -3.43 -7.94 7.27
CA ILE A 160 -4.52 -7.78 6.29
C ILE A 160 -4.06 -8.27 4.90
N GLY A 161 -2.88 -7.86 4.45
CA GLY A 161 -2.31 -8.29 3.18
C GLY A 161 -2.08 -9.80 3.13
N ALA A 162 -1.53 -10.37 4.20
CA ALA A 162 -1.31 -11.81 4.33
C ALA A 162 -2.62 -12.62 4.28
N ILE A 163 -3.65 -12.18 5.02
CA ILE A 163 -4.97 -12.82 5.00
C ILE A 163 -5.60 -12.69 3.61
N ALA A 164 -5.52 -11.52 2.97
CA ALA A 164 -6.03 -11.33 1.61
C ALA A 164 -5.37 -12.29 0.60
N ILE A 165 -4.05 -12.48 0.67
CA ILE A 165 -3.34 -13.45 -0.16
C ILE A 165 -3.84 -14.87 0.12
N LEU A 166 -3.98 -15.29 1.38
CA LEU A 166 -4.44 -16.63 1.74
C LEU A 166 -5.87 -16.90 1.23
N VAL A 167 -6.78 -15.96 1.45
CA VAL A 167 -8.16 -16.03 0.94
C VAL A 167 -8.15 -16.05 -0.59
N GLY A 168 -7.28 -15.27 -1.22
CA GLY A 168 -7.16 -15.24 -2.66
C GLY A 168 -6.66 -16.56 -3.26
N ILE A 169 -5.65 -17.18 -2.63
CA ILE A 169 -5.16 -18.52 -2.99
C ILE A 169 -6.28 -19.56 -2.86
N ALA A 170 -7.06 -19.52 -1.77
CA ALA A 170 -8.21 -20.40 -1.59
C ALA A 170 -9.24 -20.21 -2.70
N GLY A 171 -9.55 -18.96 -3.08
CA GLY A 171 -10.46 -18.64 -4.18
C GLY A 171 -10.00 -19.19 -5.54
N VAL A 172 -8.70 -19.13 -5.83
CA VAL A 172 -8.11 -19.67 -7.08
C VAL A 172 -8.07 -21.21 -7.08
N LEU A 173 -7.77 -21.83 -5.93
CA LEU A 173 -7.59 -23.28 -5.84
C LEU A 173 -8.89 -24.05 -5.59
N THR A 174 -9.94 -23.42 -5.09
CA THR A 174 -11.22 -24.09 -4.81
C THR A 174 -11.82 -24.76 -6.06
N PRO A 175 -11.92 -24.09 -7.24
CA PRO A 175 -12.50 -24.70 -8.43
C PRO A 175 -11.77 -25.97 -8.94
N PRO A 176 -10.43 -26.00 -9.13
CA PRO A 176 -9.75 -27.20 -9.60
C PRO A 176 -9.75 -28.33 -8.56
N ILE A 177 -9.71 -28.01 -7.26
CA ILE A 177 -9.79 -29.01 -6.19
C ILE A 177 -11.18 -29.67 -6.18
N TYR A 178 -12.24 -28.87 -6.31
CA TYR A 178 -13.61 -29.39 -6.39
C TYR A 178 -13.78 -30.31 -7.61
N ARG A 179 -13.29 -29.91 -8.78
CA ARG A 179 -13.31 -30.75 -9.99
C ARG A 179 -12.55 -32.07 -9.81
N LYS A 180 -11.41 -32.06 -9.09
CA LYS A 180 -10.65 -33.28 -8.81
C LYS A 180 -11.39 -34.24 -7.89
N MET A 181 -12.07 -33.73 -6.85
CA MET A 181 -12.81 -34.58 -5.91
C MET A 181 -14.07 -35.18 -6.55
N ALA A 182 -14.85 -34.38 -7.28
CA ALA A 182 -16.03 -34.87 -8.00
C ALA A 182 -15.67 -35.98 -9.02
N GLY A 183 -14.59 -35.79 -9.79
CA GLY A 183 -14.10 -36.82 -10.71
C GLY A 183 -13.45 -38.03 -10.03
N PHE A 184 -13.22 -38.01 -8.72
CA PHE A 184 -12.72 -39.16 -7.96
C PHE A 184 -13.87 -40.04 -7.47
N GLU A 185 -14.94 -39.44 -6.97
CA GLU A 185 -16.17 -40.16 -6.58
C GLU A 185 -16.82 -40.88 -7.75
N GLU A 186 -16.84 -40.29 -8.95
CA GLU A 186 -17.34 -40.96 -10.15
C GLU A 186 -16.52 -42.22 -10.52
N ARG A 187 -15.20 -42.20 -10.30
CA ARG A 187 -14.33 -43.35 -10.59
C ARG A 187 -14.50 -44.46 -9.56
N VAL A 188 -14.60 -44.12 -8.28
CA VAL A 188 -14.78 -45.08 -7.19
C VAL A 188 -16.19 -45.69 -7.21
N GLY A 189 -17.22 -44.92 -7.57
CA GLY A 189 -18.59 -45.42 -7.72
C GLY A 189 -18.74 -46.40 -8.89
N ARG A 190 -18.00 -46.17 -9.99
CA ARG A 190 -18.02 -47.05 -11.17
C ARG A 190 -17.37 -48.42 -10.90
N ASP A 191 -16.21 -48.45 -10.23
CA ASP A 191 -15.53 -49.71 -9.85
C ASP A 191 -16.30 -50.55 -8.83
N ARG A 192 -17.27 -49.96 -8.11
CA ARG A 192 -18.10 -50.68 -7.12
C ARG A 192 -19.41 -51.22 -7.71
N SER A 193 -19.72 -50.82 -8.94
CA SER A 193 -20.94 -51.19 -9.66
C SER A 193 -20.72 -52.33 -10.68
N ASP A 194 -19.46 -52.70 -10.93
CA ASP A 194 -19.03 -53.91 -11.65
C ASP A 194 -18.69 -55.04 -10.66
#